data_AF-A0A136N465-F1
#
_entry.id   AF-A0A136N465-F1
#
_cell.length_a   1.000
_cell.length_b   1.000
_cell.length_c   1.000
_cell.angle_alpha   90.00
_cell.angle_beta   90.00
_cell.angle_gamma   90.00
#
_symmetry.space_group_name_H-M   'P 1'
#
loop_
_entity.id
_entity.type
_entity.pdbx_description
1 polymer ?
#
loop_
_entity_poly.entity_id
_entity_poly.type
_entity_poly.pdbx_seq_one_letter_code
_entity_poly.pdbx_strand_id
1 'polypeptide(L)'
;MDSVIDKYAEELRYKVFQAENKYTSVPGSKALVEHLQKNSDEFVSGIASGGFEKTAKFKLELLGINFPDENIYCSGKYRTKHEMINAFIFKENAAGRNFENIYYVGDREYDYTVSKETNIGFIGIDYENKGKLKALGIEKVISDFEPMEKFLELI
;
A
#
# COMPACT_ATOMS: atom_id res chain seq x y z
N MET A 1 -4.37 -23.50 11.00
CA MET A 1 -3.56 -22.52 10.25
C MET A 1 -3.61 -21.17 10.96
N ASP A 2 -4.80 -20.77 11.45
CA ASP A 2 -5.03 -19.58 12.28
C ASP A 2 -4.09 -19.48 13.49
N SER A 3 -3.82 -20.58 14.20
CA SER A 3 -2.95 -20.57 15.39
C SER A 3 -1.49 -20.13 15.14
N VAL A 4 -0.97 -20.24 13.91
CA VAL A 4 0.39 -19.78 13.57
C VAL A 4 0.38 -18.29 13.21
N ILE A 5 -0.62 -17.84 12.46
CA ILE A 5 -0.81 -16.42 12.12
C ILE A 5 -1.09 -15.61 13.38
N ASP A 6 -1.89 -16.14 14.29
CA ASP A 6 -2.18 -15.53 15.58
C ASP A 6 -0.94 -15.39 16.43
N LYS A 7 -0.16 -16.46 16.59
CA LYS A 7 1.12 -16.41 17.32
C LYS A 7 2.08 -15.40 16.71
N TYR A 8 2.21 -15.36 15.39
CA TYR A 8 3.05 -14.37 14.72
C TYR A 8 2.57 -12.94 14.95
N ALA A 9 1.26 -12.69 14.89
CA ALA A 9 0.70 -11.37 15.17
C ALA A 9 0.90 -10.95 16.63
N GLU A 10 0.76 -11.88 17.59
CA GLU A 10 1.03 -11.60 19.02
C GLU A 10 2.51 -11.35 19.28
N GLU A 11 3.41 -12.12 18.68
CA GLU A 11 4.86 -11.87 18.77
C GLU A 11 5.23 -10.52 18.17
N LEU A 12 4.61 -10.13 17.04
CA LEU A 12 4.80 -8.82 16.45
C LEU A 12 4.36 -7.72 17.42
N ARG A 13 3.14 -7.84 17.98
CA ARG A 13 2.61 -6.90 18.99
C ARG A 13 3.55 -6.77 20.19
N TYR A 14 4.00 -7.90 20.72
CA TYR A 14 4.94 -7.94 21.84
C TYR A 14 6.27 -7.26 21.50
N LYS A 15 6.85 -7.53 20.32
CA LYS A 15 8.08 -6.89 19.85
C LYS A 15 7.94 -5.38 19.67
N VAL A 16 6.80 -4.90 19.17
CA VAL A 16 6.53 -3.45 19.07
C VAL A 16 6.45 -2.83 20.46
N PHE A 17 5.78 -3.51 21.40
CA PHE A 17 5.61 -3.01 22.76
C PHE A 17 6.94 -2.95 23.53
N GLN A 18 7.82 -3.94 23.31
CA GLN A 18 9.10 -4.03 24.00
C GLN A 18 10.24 -3.23 23.37
N ALA A 19 10.20 -3.05 22.06
CA ALA A 19 11.17 -2.20 21.40
C ALA A 19 10.73 -0.74 21.53
N GLU A 20 11.61 0.15 21.99
CA GLU A 20 11.44 1.60 21.80
C GLU A 20 11.39 2.01 20.30
N ASN A 21 11.47 1.03 19.39
CA ASN A 21 11.31 1.18 17.94
C ASN A 21 9.87 1.54 17.60
N LYS A 22 9.63 2.84 17.52
CA LYS A 22 8.44 3.42 16.92
C LYS A 22 8.34 2.95 15.47
N TYR A 23 7.25 2.27 15.12
CA TYR A 23 6.86 2.16 13.72
C TYR A 23 6.66 3.58 13.20
N THR A 24 7.51 4.00 12.27
CA THR A 24 7.38 5.30 11.59
C THR A 24 6.79 5.06 10.22
N SER A 25 5.73 5.78 9.89
CA SER A 25 5.23 5.87 8.52
C SER A 25 6.21 6.68 7.67
N VAL A 26 6.14 6.49 6.35
CA VAL A 26 6.72 7.44 5.40
C VAL A 26 6.04 8.81 5.63
N PRO A 27 6.80 9.93 5.71
CA PRO A 27 6.22 11.27 5.87
C PRO A 27 5.09 11.53 4.87
N GLY A 28 4.03 12.21 5.33
CA GLY A 28 2.82 12.48 4.55
C GLY A 28 1.88 11.30 4.26
N SER A 29 2.27 10.03 4.52
CA SER A 29 1.47 8.88 4.06
C SER A 29 0.06 8.85 4.66
N LYS A 30 -0.07 9.20 5.94
CA LYS A 30 -1.37 9.27 6.62
C LYS A 30 -2.24 10.36 6.01
N ALA A 31 -1.69 11.57 5.85
CA ALA A 31 -2.40 12.69 5.26
C ALA A 31 -2.85 12.38 3.82
N LEU A 32 -2.01 11.70 3.04
CA LEU A 32 -2.38 11.27 1.69
C LEU A 32 -3.56 10.29 1.72
N VAL A 33 -3.51 9.25 2.55
CA VAL A 33 -4.62 8.29 2.65
C VAL A 33 -5.93 8.99 3.05
N GLU A 34 -5.89 9.87 4.05
CA GLU A 34 -7.05 10.65 4.48
C GLU A 34 -7.57 11.56 3.36
N HIS A 35 -6.68 12.17 2.57
CA HIS A 35 -7.05 12.99 1.42
C HIS A 35 -7.73 12.15 0.33
N LEU A 36 -7.17 11.01 -0.05
CA LEU A 36 -7.75 10.13 -1.07
C LEU A 36 -9.13 9.62 -0.65
N GLN A 37 -9.30 9.28 0.63
CA GLN A 37 -10.59 8.84 1.18
C GLN A 37 -11.62 9.97 1.22
N LYS A 38 -11.20 11.20 1.57
CA LYS A 38 -12.09 12.36 1.61
C LYS A 38 -12.58 12.78 0.22
N ASN A 39 -11.80 12.50 -0.82
CA ASN A 39 -12.11 12.80 -2.21
C ASN A 39 -12.53 11.54 -2.99
N SER A 40 -13.41 10.72 -2.40
CA SER A 40 -13.81 9.40 -2.93
C SER A 40 -14.59 9.42 -4.26
N ASP A 41 -14.99 10.61 -4.70
CA ASP A 41 -15.62 10.84 -6.00
C ASP A 41 -14.59 10.83 -7.13
N GLU A 42 -13.33 11.17 -6.82
CA GLU A 42 -12.20 11.24 -7.77
C GLU A 42 -11.22 10.07 -7.57
N PHE A 43 -11.00 9.66 -6.33
CA PHE A 43 -10.01 8.64 -5.99
C PHE A 43 -10.64 7.42 -5.31
N VAL A 44 -10.10 6.25 -5.62
CA VAL A 44 -10.33 5.04 -4.83
C VAL A 44 -9.00 4.37 -4.57
N SER A 45 -8.72 4.09 -3.30
CA SER A 45 -7.46 3.49 -2.87
C SER A 45 -7.67 2.11 -2.25
N GLY A 46 -6.74 1.19 -2.52
CA GLY A 46 -6.64 -0.13 -1.90
C GLY A 46 -5.25 -0.39 -1.32
N ILE A 47 -5.15 -1.27 -0.31
CA ILE A 47 -3.86 -1.75 0.21
C ILE A 47 -3.61 -3.17 -0.32
N ALA A 48 -2.46 -3.38 -0.97
CA ALA A 48 -2.01 -4.70 -1.42
C ALA A 48 -0.72 -5.09 -0.67
N SER A 49 -0.83 -5.97 0.33
CA SER A 49 0.27 -6.31 1.24
C SER A 49 0.63 -7.79 1.19
N GLY A 50 1.93 -8.09 1.15
CA GLY A 50 2.44 -9.47 1.32
C GLY A 50 2.37 -9.99 2.76
N GLY A 51 1.96 -9.15 3.72
CA GLY A 51 1.73 -9.56 5.10
C GLY A 51 0.35 -10.21 5.28
N PHE A 52 0.15 -10.89 6.41
CA PHE A 52 -1.18 -11.37 6.79
C PHE A 52 -2.07 -10.19 7.19
N GLU A 53 -3.37 -10.31 6.92
CA GLU A 53 -4.37 -9.27 7.19
C GLU A 53 -4.31 -8.74 8.63
N LYS A 54 -4.26 -9.65 9.62
CA LYS A 54 -4.15 -9.30 11.05
C LYS A 54 -2.93 -8.41 11.35
N THR A 55 -1.81 -8.66 10.68
CA THR A 55 -0.57 -7.88 10.86
C THR A 55 -0.60 -6.56 10.09
N ALA A 56 -1.25 -6.51 8.93
CA ALA A 56 -1.42 -5.27 8.17
C ALA A 56 -2.33 -4.30 8.92
N LYS A 57 -3.48 -4.77 9.39
CA LYS A 57 -4.43 -4.00 10.21
C LYS A 57 -3.78 -3.47 11.49
N PHE A 58 -3.03 -4.32 12.19
CA PHE A 58 -2.28 -3.89 13.37
C PHE A 58 -1.30 -2.74 13.08
N LYS A 59 -0.55 -2.79 11.97
CA LYS A 59 0.37 -1.70 11.61
C LYS A 59 -0.37 -0.40 11.28
N LEU A 60 -1.50 -0.48 10.58
CA LEU A 60 -2.34 0.67 10.29
C LEU A 60 -2.90 1.30 11.57
N GLU A 61 -3.38 0.47 12.51
CA GLU A 61 -3.85 0.87 13.83
C GLU A 61 -2.75 1.60 14.63
N LEU A 62 -1.53 1.04 14.68
CA LEU A 62 -0.39 1.68 15.35
C LEU A 62 -0.04 3.06 14.77
N LEU A 63 -0.20 3.23 13.45
CA LEU A 63 0.07 4.48 12.74
C LEU A 63 -1.13 5.43 12.75
N GLY A 64 -2.26 5.01 13.31
CA GLY A 64 -3.52 5.75 13.31
C GLY A 64 -4.04 6.04 11.90
N ILE A 65 -3.81 5.13 10.96
CA ILE A 65 -4.31 5.20 9.58
C ILE A 65 -5.56 4.33 9.50
N ASN A 66 -6.72 4.96 9.27
CA ASN A 66 -7.96 4.24 9.08
C ASN A 66 -8.09 3.84 7.60
N PHE A 67 -8.40 2.58 7.32
CA PHE A 67 -8.59 2.08 5.97
C PHE A 67 -9.75 1.07 5.94
N PRO A 68 -10.70 1.15 4.98
CA PRO A 68 -11.82 0.22 4.91
C PRO A 68 -11.33 -1.22 4.75
N ASP A 69 -11.85 -2.13 5.55
CA ASP A 69 -11.44 -3.54 5.58
C ASP A 69 -11.62 -4.22 4.20
N GLU A 70 -12.69 -3.85 3.49
CA GLU A 70 -12.98 -4.32 2.13
C GLU A 70 -11.97 -3.85 1.08
N ASN A 71 -11.13 -2.87 1.41
CA ASN A 71 -10.07 -2.35 0.55
C ASN A 71 -8.67 -2.86 0.96
N ILE A 72 -8.57 -3.81 1.91
CA ILE A 72 -7.30 -4.42 2.34
C ILE A 72 -7.16 -5.82 1.73
N TYR A 73 -6.16 -5.98 0.87
CA TYR A 73 -5.85 -7.21 0.15
C TYR A 73 -4.50 -7.75 0.63
N CYS A 74 -4.53 -8.90 1.31
CA CYS A 74 -3.37 -9.44 2.03
C CYS A 74 -3.07 -10.89 1.68
N SER A 75 -1.85 -11.31 1.98
CA SER A 75 -1.45 -12.71 1.90
C SER A 75 -2.29 -13.57 2.86
N GLY A 76 -2.56 -14.81 2.44
CA GLY A 76 -3.48 -15.72 3.11
C GLY A 76 -4.80 -15.85 2.34
N LYS A 77 -5.43 -14.72 1.99
CA LYS A 77 -6.59 -14.68 1.08
C LYS A 77 -6.17 -14.66 -0.40
N TYR A 78 -5.10 -13.92 -0.69
CA TYR A 78 -4.51 -13.82 -2.03
C TYR A 78 -3.09 -14.40 -2.02
N ARG A 79 -2.71 -15.08 -3.09
CA ARG A 79 -1.40 -15.72 -3.24
C ARG A 79 -0.36 -14.76 -3.82
N THR A 80 -0.78 -13.82 -4.67
CA THR A 80 0.12 -12.91 -5.38
C THR A 80 -0.39 -11.47 -5.35
N LYS A 81 0.50 -10.50 -5.57
CA LYS A 81 0.11 -9.09 -5.73
C LYS A 81 -0.78 -8.88 -6.97
N HIS A 82 -0.60 -9.66 -8.03
CA HIS A 82 -1.50 -9.68 -9.18
C HIS A 82 -2.94 -10.00 -8.77
N GLU A 83 -3.14 -11.05 -7.97
CA GLU A 83 -4.48 -11.40 -7.48
C GLU A 83 -5.07 -10.29 -6.61
N MET A 84 -4.28 -9.63 -5.78
CA MET A 84 -4.72 -8.51 -4.94
C MET A 84 -5.19 -7.32 -5.80
N ILE A 85 -4.38 -6.91 -6.77
CA ILE A 85 -4.69 -5.78 -7.67
C ILE A 85 -5.92 -6.10 -8.53
N ASN A 86 -5.96 -7.28 -9.15
CA ASN A 86 -7.08 -7.69 -9.98
C ASN A 86 -8.38 -7.80 -9.17
N ALA A 87 -8.32 -8.28 -7.93
CA ALA A 87 -9.48 -8.33 -7.05
C ALA A 87 -9.98 -6.93 -6.65
N PHE A 88 -9.08 -5.97 -6.47
CA PHE A 88 -9.44 -4.56 -6.26
C PHE A 88 -10.14 -3.97 -7.49
N ILE A 89 -9.49 -4.03 -8.66
CA ILE A 89 -10.04 -3.51 -9.92
C ILE A 89 -11.38 -4.16 -10.24
N PHE A 90 -11.49 -5.48 -10.12
CA PHE A 90 -12.74 -6.21 -10.38
C PHE A 90 -13.87 -5.74 -9.45
N LYS A 91 -13.59 -5.57 -8.17
CA LYS A 91 -14.60 -5.13 -7.19
C LYS A 91 -15.11 -3.73 -7.52
N GLU A 92 -14.21 -2.80 -7.82
CA GLU A 92 -14.59 -1.42 -8.15
C GLU A 92 -15.33 -1.32 -9.49
N ASN A 93 -14.91 -2.08 -10.51
CA ASN A 93 -15.63 -2.17 -11.78
C ASN A 93 -17.03 -2.76 -11.60
N ALA A 94 -17.17 -3.79 -10.76
CA ALA A 94 -18.47 -4.38 -10.42
C ALA A 94 -19.38 -3.41 -9.65
N ALA A 95 -18.81 -2.43 -8.95
CA ALA A 95 -19.53 -1.33 -8.32
C ALA A 95 -19.88 -0.18 -9.31
N GLY A 96 -19.58 -0.35 -10.61
CA GLY A 96 -19.89 0.62 -11.66
C GLY A 96 -18.86 1.74 -11.80
N ARG A 97 -17.70 1.65 -11.14
CA ARG A 97 -16.61 2.60 -11.32
C ARG A 97 -15.81 2.25 -12.56
N ASN A 98 -15.40 3.28 -13.31
CA ASN A 98 -14.43 3.16 -14.40
C ASN A 98 -13.30 4.14 -14.11
N PHE A 99 -12.06 3.67 -14.15
CA PHE A 99 -10.89 4.50 -13.87
C PHE A 99 -10.19 4.85 -15.18
N GLU A 100 -9.90 6.14 -15.37
CA GLU A 100 -9.05 6.60 -16.47
C GLU A 100 -7.60 6.17 -16.25
N ASN A 101 -7.12 6.27 -15.01
CA ASN A 101 -5.78 5.89 -14.60
C ASN A 101 -5.82 4.99 -13.36
N ILE A 102 -4.97 3.97 -13.33
CA ILE A 102 -4.75 3.11 -12.16
C ILE A 102 -3.24 3.11 -11.89
N TYR A 103 -2.85 3.36 -10.64
CA TYR A 103 -1.46 3.37 -10.22
C TYR A 103 -1.21 2.39 -9.08
N TYR A 104 -0.10 1.66 -9.16
CA TYR A 104 0.47 0.94 -8.03
C TYR A 104 1.55 1.80 -7.37
N VAL A 105 1.41 2.04 -6.06
CA VAL A 105 2.39 2.78 -5.26
C VAL A 105 3.20 1.79 -4.44
N GLY A 106 4.51 1.75 -4.61
CA GLY A 106 5.37 0.74 -3.96
C GLY A 106 6.84 1.14 -3.84
N ASP A 107 7.58 0.45 -2.97
CA ASP A 107 8.99 0.71 -2.66
C ASP A 107 9.93 -0.37 -3.22
N ARG A 108 9.38 -1.45 -3.80
CA ARG A 108 10.15 -2.62 -4.23
C ARG A 108 10.17 -2.81 -5.74
N GLU A 109 11.24 -3.42 -6.23
CA GLU A 109 11.34 -3.90 -7.61
C GLU A 109 10.18 -4.83 -7.98
N TYR A 110 9.80 -5.73 -7.06
CA TYR A 110 8.67 -6.63 -7.27
C TYR A 110 7.35 -5.88 -7.52
N ASP A 111 7.16 -4.72 -6.90
CA ASP A 111 5.97 -3.90 -7.08
C ASP A 111 5.91 -3.29 -8.48
N TYR A 112 7.06 -2.83 -8.96
CA TYR A 112 7.23 -2.35 -10.32
C TYR A 112 6.97 -3.45 -11.34
N THR A 113 7.55 -4.64 -11.16
CA THR A 113 7.32 -5.79 -12.04
C THR A 113 5.82 -6.13 -12.13
N VAL A 114 5.15 -6.22 -10.99
CA VAL A 114 3.71 -6.52 -10.92
C VAL A 114 2.88 -5.45 -11.62
N SER A 115 3.20 -4.16 -11.44
CA SER A 115 2.49 -3.07 -12.12
C SER A 115 2.62 -3.15 -13.64
N LYS A 116 3.81 -3.50 -14.15
CA LYS A 116 4.07 -3.69 -15.58
C LYS A 116 3.29 -4.87 -16.14
N GLU A 117 3.32 -6.00 -15.44
CA GLU A 117 2.60 -7.22 -15.82
C GLU A 117 1.07 -7.04 -15.76
N THR A 118 0.57 -6.14 -14.91
CA THR A 118 -0.86 -5.78 -14.80
C THR A 118 -1.27 -4.62 -15.71
N ASN A 119 -0.33 -4.03 -16.48
CA ASN A 119 -0.55 -2.89 -17.36
C ASN A 119 -1.19 -1.67 -16.64
N ILE A 120 -0.67 -1.34 -15.46
CA ILE A 120 -1.06 -0.14 -14.68
C ILE A 120 0.15 0.76 -14.44
N GLY A 121 -0.10 2.02 -14.11
CA GLY A 121 0.96 2.96 -13.76
C GLY A 121 1.70 2.54 -12.48
N PHE A 122 2.93 3.04 -12.32
CA PHE A 122 3.74 2.81 -11.11
C PHE A 122 4.26 4.13 -10.57
N ILE A 123 4.16 4.31 -9.26
CA ILE A 123 4.79 5.41 -8.51
C ILE A 123 5.68 4.79 -7.44
N GLY A 124 6.99 5.00 -7.59
CA GLY A 124 8.01 4.50 -6.68
C GLY A 124 8.20 5.39 -5.46
N ILE A 125 8.29 4.80 -4.27
CA ILE A 125 8.65 5.50 -3.03
C ILE A 125 10.05 5.06 -2.60
N ASP A 126 11.02 5.97 -2.62
CA ASP A 126 12.41 5.73 -2.21
C ASP A 126 12.76 6.50 -0.93
N TYR A 127 12.03 6.20 0.16
CA TYR A 127 12.18 6.88 1.44
C TYR A 127 13.56 6.73 2.08
N GLU A 128 14.19 5.58 1.87
CA GLU A 128 15.55 5.34 2.35
C GLU A 128 16.63 5.89 1.39
N ASN A 129 16.23 6.55 0.29
CA ASN A 129 17.08 7.12 -0.75
C ASN A 129 18.18 6.16 -1.24
N LYS A 130 17.80 4.90 -1.47
CA LYS A 130 18.72 3.84 -1.88
C LYS A 130 18.97 3.83 -3.40
N GLY A 131 18.20 4.60 -4.17
CA GLY A 131 18.35 4.73 -5.62
C GLY A 131 17.97 3.48 -6.41
N LYS A 132 17.45 2.43 -5.76
CA LYS A 132 17.16 1.13 -6.39
C LYS A 132 16.10 1.26 -7.49
N LEU A 133 15.03 2.00 -7.22
CA LEU A 133 13.93 2.19 -8.17
C LEU A 133 14.38 3.01 -9.39
N LYS A 134 15.17 4.06 -9.18
CA LYS A 134 15.76 4.84 -10.29
C LYS A 134 16.73 4.02 -11.13
N ALA A 135 17.53 3.16 -10.50
CA ALA A 135 18.45 2.26 -11.21
C ALA A 135 17.73 1.25 -12.13
N LEU A 136 16.45 0.95 -11.86
CA LEU A 136 15.58 0.13 -12.72
C LEU A 136 14.94 0.93 -13.87
N GLY A 137 15.28 2.22 -14.03
CA GLY A 137 14.72 3.09 -15.07
C GLY A 137 13.31 3.60 -14.78
N ILE A 138 12.88 3.58 -13.52
CA ILE A 138 11.55 4.06 -13.12
C ILE A 138 11.57 5.60 -13.08
N GLU A 139 10.68 6.23 -13.84
CA GLU A 139 10.61 7.69 -13.99
C GLU A 139 9.91 8.38 -12.81
N LYS A 140 8.72 7.88 -12.42
CA LYS A 140 7.92 8.44 -11.33
C LYS A 140 8.40 7.89 -9.98
N VAL A 141 9.44 8.51 -9.40
CA VAL A 141 9.99 8.15 -8.08
C VAL A 141 10.10 9.38 -7.18
N ILE A 142 9.49 9.31 -6.00
CA ILE A 142 9.54 10.34 -4.94
C ILE A 142 10.12 9.75 -3.64
N SER A 143 10.64 10.59 -2.75
CA SER A 143 11.20 10.13 -1.46
C SER A 143 10.10 9.78 -0.45
N ASP A 144 9.04 10.58 -0.42
CA ASP A 144 7.97 10.50 0.56
C ASP A 144 6.73 11.21 -0.02
N PHE A 145 5.71 11.42 0.81
CA PHE A 145 4.46 12.06 0.40
C PHE A 145 4.38 13.54 0.80
N GLU A 146 5.51 14.18 1.12
CA GLU A 146 5.59 15.59 1.49
C GLU A 146 6.41 16.42 0.48
N PRO A 147 5.85 17.54 -0.04
CA PRO A 147 4.47 17.98 0.08
C PRO A 147 3.52 17.11 -0.77
N MET A 148 2.26 16.98 -0.34
CA MET A 148 1.27 16.08 -0.96
C MET A 148 1.02 16.41 -2.44
N GLU A 149 1.10 17.68 -2.81
CA GLU A 149 0.91 18.20 -4.15
C GLU A 149 1.84 17.51 -5.16
N LYS A 150 3.07 17.19 -4.77
CA LYS A 150 4.00 16.45 -5.64
C LYS A 150 3.52 15.05 -5.97
N PHE A 151 2.82 14.38 -5.04
CA PHE A 151 2.22 13.09 -5.33
C PHE A 151 1.03 13.25 -6.26
N LEU A 152 0.19 14.27 -6.03
CA LEU A 152 -1.00 14.54 -6.85
C LEU A 152 -0.63 14.92 -8.30
N GLU A 153 0.50 15.59 -8.54
CA GLU A 153 1.02 15.88 -9.88
C GLU A 153 1.41 14.62 -10.68
N LEU A 154 1.56 13.47 -10.02
CA LEU A 154 1.95 12.21 -10.67
C LEU A 154 0.77 11.36 -11.12
N ILE A 155 -0.44 11.63 -10.65
CA ILE A 155 -1.63 10.79 -10.88
C ILE A 155 -2.58 11.39 -11.91
#